data_AF-A0A0D2GUT3-F1
#
_entry.id   AF-A0A0D2GUT3-F1
#
_cell.length_a   1.000
_cell.length_b   1.000
_cell.length_c   1.000
_cell.angle_alpha   90.00
_cell.angle_beta   90.00
_cell.angle_gamma   90.00
#
_symmetry.space_group_name_H-M   'P 1'
#
loop_
_entity.id
_entity.type
_entity.pdbx_description
1 polymer ?
#
loop_
_entity_poly.entity_id
_entity_poly.type
_entity_poly.pdbx_seq_one_letter_code
_entity_poly.pdbx_strand_id
1 'polypeptide(L)'
;MSGKDGTSGETGSSVPSVPSGSSYYPYQIIKSGVNNVGNGWDTRIRPGGFASHYSNADGSYYYSNANGTTYYDNGYGGSIYTAPSGYVYKK
;
A
#
# COMPACT_ATOMS: atom_id res chain seq x y z
N MET A 1 29.53 -9.27 -22.48
CA MET A 1 28.91 -9.82 -21.26
C MET A 1 27.84 -8.85 -20.78
N SER A 2 26.68 -9.40 -20.43
CA SER A 2 25.43 -8.68 -20.12
C SER A 2 25.60 -7.71 -18.94
N GLY A 3 25.22 -6.44 -19.15
CA GLY A 3 25.07 -5.45 -18.08
C GLY A 3 23.88 -5.85 -17.21
N LYS A 4 24.17 -6.16 -15.95
CA LYS A 4 23.15 -6.44 -14.93
C LYS A 4 22.98 -5.15 -14.13
N ASP A 5 22.30 -4.17 -14.71
CA ASP A 5 21.95 -2.95 -13.99
C ASP A 5 20.51 -3.04 -13.50
N GLY A 6 20.33 -2.71 -12.23
CA GLY A 6 19.04 -2.66 -11.58
C GLY A 6 19.07 -3.25 -10.18
N THR A 7 19.98 -2.77 -9.34
CA THR A 7 19.88 -2.96 -7.90
C THR A 7 18.49 -2.49 -7.48
N SER A 8 17.70 -3.38 -6.88
CA SER A 8 16.43 -3.02 -6.25
C SER A 8 16.75 -1.97 -5.19
N GLY A 9 16.27 -0.74 -5.41
CA GLY A 9 16.44 0.34 -4.45
C GLY A 9 15.72 0.00 -3.16
N GLU A 10 16.45 -0.57 -2.22
CA GLU A 10 16.03 -0.68 -0.82
C GLU A 10 16.22 0.71 -0.21
N THR A 11 15.33 1.65 -0.53
CA THR A 11 15.36 2.97 0.10
C THR A 11 14.76 2.84 1.49
N GLY A 12 15.57 2.36 2.44
CA GLY A 12 15.38 2.61 3.86
C GLY A 12 15.58 4.09 4.13
N SER A 13 14.57 4.91 3.82
CA SER A 13 14.62 6.35 4.06
C SER A 13 14.05 6.64 5.44
N SER A 14 14.94 6.95 6.39
CA SER A 14 14.62 7.72 7.58
C SER A 14 13.77 8.93 7.17
N VAL A 15 12.57 9.07 7.75
CA VAL A 15 11.66 10.18 7.44
C VAL A 15 12.22 11.52 7.95
N PRO A 16 12.17 12.58 7.12
CA PRO A 16 11.64 13.82 7.65
C PRO A 16 10.67 14.55 6.70
N SER A 17 9.76 15.28 7.34
CA SER A 17 8.91 16.39 6.86
C SER A 17 7.79 16.06 5.88
N VAL A 18 6.64 15.66 6.44
CA VAL A 18 5.32 15.73 5.80
C VAL A 18 4.95 17.20 5.48
N PRO A 19 4.74 17.56 4.21
CA PRO A 19 4.15 18.85 3.83
C PRO A 19 2.64 18.82 4.04
N SER A 20 2.13 19.99 4.46
CA SER A 20 0.74 20.41 4.66
C SER A 20 -0.38 19.56 4.03
N GLY A 21 -1.19 18.96 4.90
CA GLY A 21 -2.62 18.81 4.65
C GLY A 21 -3.13 17.41 4.31
N SER A 22 -3.05 16.43 5.23
CA SER A 22 -4.02 15.30 5.29
C SER A 22 -3.86 14.45 6.58
N SER A 23 -4.79 14.64 7.51
CA SER A 23 -5.21 13.79 8.63
C SER A 23 -4.28 12.71 9.23
N TYR A 24 -3.69 13.08 10.37
CA TYR A 24 -3.61 12.36 11.65
C TYR A 24 -3.99 10.86 11.67
N TYR A 25 -3.06 9.99 11.29
CA TYR A 25 -2.92 8.69 11.93
C TYR A 25 -1.44 8.36 12.07
N PRO A 26 -0.93 8.07 13.29
CA PRO A 26 0.43 7.60 13.43
C PRO A 26 0.53 6.26 12.72
N TYR A 27 1.26 6.21 11.61
CA TYR A 27 1.66 4.96 11.01
C TYR A 27 3.14 5.05 10.65
N GLN A 28 3.82 3.92 10.83
CA GLN A 28 5.20 3.77 10.40
C GLN A 28 5.22 2.79 9.24
N ILE A 29 5.76 3.21 8.10
CA ILE A 29 6.08 2.27 7.01
C ILE A 29 7.28 1.44 7.48
N ILE A 30 7.11 0.12 7.52
CA ILE A 30 8.16 -0.81 7.95
C ILE A 30 8.89 -1.44 6.76
N LYS A 31 8.21 -1.50 5.61
CA LYS A 31 8.77 -2.06 4.38
C LYS A 31 8.02 -1.47 3.19
N SER A 32 8.71 -1.26 2.09
CA SER A 32 8.11 -0.85 0.83
C SER A 32 8.95 -1.31 -0.36
N GLY A 33 8.38 -1.23 -1.55
CA GLY A 33 9.08 -1.48 -2.80
C GLY A 33 8.26 -1.11 -4.01
N VAL A 34 8.92 -1.08 -5.16
CA VAL A 34 8.31 -0.91 -6.49
C VAL A 34 8.92 -1.95 -7.42
N ASN A 35 8.09 -2.63 -8.21
CA ASN A 35 8.56 -3.61 -9.19
C ASN A 35 8.83 -2.96 -10.57
N ASN A 36 9.39 -3.72 -11.51
CA ASN A 36 9.78 -3.21 -12.82
C ASN A 36 8.61 -2.81 -13.74
N VAL A 37 7.37 -3.14 -13.37
CA VAL A 37 6.17 -2.71 -14.11
C VAL A 37 5.47 -1.50 -13.46
N GLY A 38 6.08 -0.90 -12.43
CA GLY A 38 5.58 0.29 -11.77
C GLY A 38 4.57 0.04 -10.65
N ASN A 39 4.35 -1.22 -10.26
CA ASN A 39 3.49 -1.51 -9.11
C ASN A 39 4.27 -1.30 -7.81
N GLY A 40 3.67 -0.56 -6.89
CA GLY A 40 4.19 -0.28 -5.57
C GLY A 40 3.54 -1.12 -4.50
N TRP A 41 4.26 -1.34 -3.40
CA TRP A 41 3.70 -1.90 -2.19
C TRP A 41 4.36 -1.30 -0.97
N ASP A 42 3.61 -1.27 0.13
CA ASP A 42 4.11 -0.94 1.43
C ASP A 42 3.44 -1.79 2.52
N THR A 43 4.21 -2.06 3.56
CA THR A 43 3.70 -2.57 4.83
C THR A 43 3.93 -1.49 5.85
N ARG A 44 2.90 -1.21 6.65
CA ARG A 44 2.92 -0.19 7.69
C ARG A 44 2.33 -0.73 8.98
N ILE A 45 2.84 -0.26 10.11
CA ILE A 45 2.26 -0.52 11.43
C ILE A 45 1.43 0.70 11.85
N ARG A 46 0.22 0.43 12.34
CA ARG A 46 -0.75 1.40 12.88
C ARG A 46 -1.13 0.98 14.30
N PRO A 47 -1.77 1.84 15.11
CA PRO A 47 -2.28 1.44 16.43
C PRO A 47 -3.17 0.18 16.40
N GLY A 48 -3.89 -0.05 15.30
CA GLY A 48 -4.72 -1.24 15.08
C GLY A 48 -3.99 -2.47 14.54
N GLY A 49 -2.65 -2.44 14.40
CA GLY A 49 -1.83 -3.53 13.89
C GLY A 49 -1.21 -3.26 12.52
N PHE A 50 -0.70 -4.32 11.90
CA PHE A 50 -0.12 -4.25 10.55
C PHE A 50 -1.19 -3.94 9.51
N ALA A 51 -0.82 -3.13 8.53
CA ALA A 51 -1.57 -2.92 7.32
C ALA A 51 -0.62 -3.03 6.13
N SER A 52 -1.14 -3.55 5.03
CA SER A 52 -0.44 -3.64 3.76
C SER A 52 -1.23 -2.89 2.72
N HIS A 53 -0.51 -2.22 1.84
CA HIS A 53 -1.06 -1.52 0.70
C HIS A 53 -0.27 -1.93 -0.54
N TYR A 54 -0.98 -2.22 -1.62
CA TYR A 54 -0.41 -2.53 -2.92
C TYR A 54 -1.12 -1.65 -3.95
N SER A 55 -0.37 -0.93 -4.76
CA SER A 55 -0.89 -0.08 -5.83
C SER A 55 -0.31 -0.52 -7.15
N ASN A 56 -1.17 -0.78 -8.13
CA ASN A 56 -0.77 -1.10 -9.49
C ASN A 56 -0.53 0.19 -10.29
N ALA A 57 0.28 0.07 -11.35
CA ALA A 57 0.53 1.16 -12.27
C ALA A 57 -0.72 1.63 -13.04
N ASP A 58 -1.75 0.78 -13.14
CA ASP A 58 -3.04 1.11 -13.77
C ASP A 58 -3.97 1.96 -12.86
N GLY A 59 -3.53 2.27 -11.63
CA GLY A 59 -4.29 3.05 -10.65
C GLY A 59 -5.17 2.20 -9.73
N SER A 60 -5.31 0.89 -9.98
CA SER A 60 -5.96 -0.01 -9.02
C SER A 60 -5.10 -0.18 -7.77
N TYR A 61 -5.73 -0.36 -6.62
CA TYR A 61 -5.02 -0.58 -5.37
C TYR A 61 -5.77 -1.49 -4.42
N TYR A 62 -5.01 -2.10 -3.51
CA TYR A 62 -5.49 -3.03 -2.52
C TYR A 62 -4.93 -2.66 -1.15
N TYR A 63 -5.81 -2.53 -0.16
CA TYR A 63 -5.49 -2.40 1.24
C TYR A 63 -5.91 -3.66 1.99
N SER A 64 -5.07 -4.10 2.91
CA SER A 64 -5.38 -5.14 3.89
C SER A 64 -4.96 -4.66 5.27
N ASN A 65 -5.83 -4.82 6.26
CA ASN A 65 -5.59 -4.41 7.64
C ASN A 65 -5.59 -5.63 8.56
N ALA A 66 -4.92 -5.50 9.71
CA ALA A 66 -4.80 -6.57 10.72
C ALA A 66 -6.14 -7.06 11.28
N ASN A 67 -7.17 -6.22 11.28
CA ASN A 67 -8.52 -6.62 11.69
C ASN A 67 -9.27 -7.48 10.64
N GLY A 68 -8.62 -7.84 9.52
CA GLY A 68 -9.20 -8.62 8.45
C GLY A 68 -9.99 -7.82 7.42
N THR A 69 -10.10 -6.48 7.57
CA THR A 69 -10.71 -5.69 6.49
C THR A 69 -9.79 -5.60 5.29
N THR A 70 -10.41 -5.65 4.11
CA THR A 70 -9.71 -5.38 2.86
C THR A 70 -10.50 -4.39 2.03
N TYR A 71 -9.80 -3.63 1.23
CA TYR A 71 -10.39 -2.69 0.29
C TYR A 71 -9.64 -2.77 -1.03
N TYR A 72 -10.35 -3.06 -2.10
CA TYR A 72 -9.83 -3.08 -3.45
C TYR A 72 -10.53 -2.00 -4.26
N ASP A 73 -9.75 -1.16 -4.94
CA ASP A 73 -10.25 -0.20 -5.94
C ASP A 73 -9.68 -0.61 -7.28
N ASN A 74 -10.51 -0.64 -8.32
CA ASN A 74 -10.08 -1.06 -9.64
C ASN A 74 -9.47 0.08 -10.48
N GLY A 75 -9.40 1.31 -9.98
CA GLY A 75 -8.90 2.49 -10.71
C GLY A 75 -9.89 3.07 -11.72
N TYR A 76 -11.04 2.41 -11.92
CA TYR A 76 -12.06 2.75 -12.93
C TYR A 76 -13.43 3.07 -12.28
N GLY A 77 -13.43 3.42 -11.00
CA GLY A 77 -14.62 3.84 -10.24
C GLY A 77 -15.37 2.71 -9.54
N GLY A 78 -14.93 1.46 -9.69
CA GLY A 78 -15.45 0.31 -8.96
C GLY A 78 -14.60 -0.02 -7.75
N SER A 79 -15.23 -0.40 -6.64
CA SER A 79 -14.49 -0.83 -5.44
C SER A 79 -15.17 -1.97 -4.70
N ILE A 80 -14.36 -2.74 -3.98
CA ILE A 80 -14.78 -3.88 -3.18
C ILE A 80 -14.24 -3.69 -1.78
N TYR A 81 -15.12 -3.54 -0.80
CA TYR A 81 -14.78 -3.57 0.61
C TYR A 81 -15.18 -4.93 1.20
N THR A 82 -14.24 -5.62 1.84
CA THR A 82 -14.52 -6.82 2.61
C THR A 82 -14.39 -6.51 4.10
N ALA A 83 -15.50 -6.72 4.83
CA ALA A 83 -15.55 -6.55 6.27
C ALA A 83 -14.85 -7.72 6.98
N PRO A 84 -14.50 -7.59 8.29
CA PRO A 84 -13.86 -8.65 9.05
C PRO A 84 -14.67 -9.94 9.11
N SER A 85 -15.99 -9.81 9.03
CA SER A 85 -16.96 -10.91 9.00
C SER A 85 -17.05 -11.61 7.63
N GLY A 86 -16.31 -11.15 6.62
CA GLY A 86 -16.34 -11.68 5.26
C GLY A 86 -17.43 -11.09 4.38
N TYR A 87 -18.31 -10.21 4.89
CA TYR A 87 -19.28 -9.52 4.05
C TYR A 87 -18.59 -8.62 3.03
N VAL A 88 -19.03 -8.70 1.78
CA VAL A 88 -18.47 -7.97 0.66
C VAL A 88 -19.45 -6.89 0.20
N TYR A 89 -18.97 -5.65 0.13
CA TYR A 89 -19.69 -4.49 -0.37
C TYR A 89 -19.01 -4.04 -1.66
N LYS A 90 -19.80 -3.85 -2.72
CA LYS A 90 -19.29 -3.42 -4.02
C LYS A 90 -19.90 -2.07 -4.39
N LYS A 91 -19.10 -1.21 -4.98
CA LYS A 91 -19.52 0.04 -5.62
C LYS A 91 -19.24 -0.06 -7.11
#